data_AF-A0A842P237-F1
#
_entry.id   AF-A0A842P237-F1
#
_cell.length_a   1.000
_cell.length_b   1.000
_cell.length_c   1.000
_cell.angle_alpha   90.00
_cell.angle_beta   90.00
_cell.angle_gamma   90.00
#
_symmetry.space_group_name_H-M   'P 1'
#
loop_
_entity.id
_entity.type
_entity.pdbx_description
1 polymer ?
#
loop_
_entity_poly.entity_id
_entity_poly.type
_entity_poly.pdbx_seq_one_letter_code
_entity_poly.pdbx_strand_id
1 'polypeptide(L)'
;RRRGEEVLYDERTAIINQKASAAAIGAFTLGVTALGWLMMTWGTTLDPAYKGIGYALVYLGCGLLMLRMIFHYYYSWRLGGWDRGE
;
A
#
# COMPACT_ATOMS: atom_id res chain seq x y z
N ARG A 1 35.10 -13.23 5.24
CA ARG A 1 34.59 -12.58 3.99
C ARG A 1 33.20 -13.06 3.55
N ARG A 2 32.80 -14.32 3.77
CA ARG A 2 31.46 -14.85 3.35
C ARG A 2 30.24 -14.22 4.03
N ARG A 3 30.33 -13.83 5.31
CA ARG A 3 29.21 -13.19 6.05
C ARG A 3 28.73 -11.87 5.43
N GLY A 4 29.59 -11.11 4.77
CA GLY A 4 29.20 -9.82 4.17
C GLY A 4 28.35 -10.00 2.91
N GLU A 5 28.57 -11.09 2.16
CA GLU A 5 27.85 -11.39 0.91
C GLU A 5 26.44 -11.93 1.20
N GLU A 6 26.30 -12.77 2.23
CA GLU A 6 25.01 -13.25 2.74
C GLU A 6 24.13 -12.10 3.24
N VAL A 7 24.69 -11.16 4.00
CA VAL A 7 23.98 -9.97 4.48
C VAL A 7 23.52 -9.07 3.32
N LEU A 8 24.37 -8.87 2.32
CA LEU A 8 24.03 -8.09 1.11
C LEU A 8 22.95 -8.75 0.24
N TYR A 9 22.84 -10.08 0.25
CA TYR A 9 21.82 -10.81 -0.49
C TYR A 9 20.43 -10.70 0.17
N ASP A 10 20.40 -10.72 1.51
CA ASP A 10 19.17 -10.54 2.30
C ASP A 10 18.60 -9.12 2.12
N GLU A 11 19.45 -8.09 2.12
CA GLU A 11 19.03 -6.71 1.87
C GLU A 11 18.41 -6.52 0.48
N ARG A 12 19.00 -7.12 -0.56
CA ARG A 12 18.45 -7.05 -1.94
C ARG A 12 17.10 -7.74 -2.06
N THR A 13 16.94 -8.89 -1.41
CA THR A 13 15.70 -9.66 -1.44
C THR A 13 14.58 -8.89 -0.72
N ALA A 14 14.90 -8.22 0.40
CA ALA A 14 13.98 -7.32 1.09
C ALA A 14 13.55 -6.13 0.24
N ILE A 15 14.48 -5.49 -0.50
CA ILE A 15 14.17 -4.35 -1.37
C ILE A 15 13.25 -4.75 -2.54
N ILE A 16 13.50 -5.91 -3.17
CA ILE A 16 12.66 -6.40 -4.28
C ILE A 16 11.24 -6.69 -3.78
N ASN A 17 11.12 -7.39 -2.65
CA ASN A 17 9.82 -7.71 -2.05
C ASN A 17 9.08 -6.43 -1.64
N GLN A 18 9.78 -5.42 -1.12
CA GLN A 18 9.20 -4.12 -0.80
C GLN A 18 8.64 -3.41 -2.04
N LYS A 19 9.38 -3.40 -3.16
CA LYS A 19 8.89 -2.75 -4.39
C LYS A 19 7.65 -3.47 -4.94
N ALA A 20 7.63 -4.80 -4.89
CA ALA A 20 6.48 -5.60 -5.27
C ALA A 20 5.27 -5.35 -4.34
N SER A 21 5.50 -5.33 -3.02
CA SER A 21 4.47 -5.05 -2.02
C SER A 21 3.92 -3.63 -2.13
N ALA A 22 4.78 -2.63 -2.36
CA ALA A 22 4.36 -1.24 -2.55
C ALA A 22 3.51 -1.07 -3.82
N ALA A 23 3.87 -1.74 -4.91
CA ALA A 23 3.08 -1.76 -6.13
C ALA A 23 1.74 -2.49 -5.92
N ALA A 24 1.74 -3.63 -5.22
CA ALA A 24 0.53 -4.40 -4.92
C ALA A 24 -0.43 -3.61 -4.02
N ILE A 25 0.04 -3.02 -2.92
CA ILE A 25 -0.78 -2.19 -2.02
C ILE A 25 -1.28 -0.95 -2.78
N GLY A 26 -0.45 -0.32 -3.61
CA GLY A 26 -0.87 0.80 -4.45
C GLY A 26 -2.00 0.44 -5.40
N ALA A 27 -1.84 -0.63 -6.19
CA ALA A 27 -2.86 -1.11 -7.12
C ALA A 27 -4.14 -1.53 -6.39
N PHE A 28 -4.00 -2.24 -5.26
CA PHE A 28 -5.13 -2.69 -4.46
C PHE A 28 -5.88 -1.51 -3.83
N THR A 29 -5.17 -0.51 -3.31
CA THR A 29 -5.80 0.69 -2.75
C THR A 29 -6.57 1.45 -3.83
N LEU A 30 -5.99 1.66 -5.01
CA LEU A 30 -6.70 2.31 -6.12
C LEU A 30 -7.96 1.52 -6.51
N GLY A 31 -7.87 0.20 -6.57
CA GLY A 31 -9.01 -0.68 -6.85
C GLY A 31 -10.11 -0.56 -5.80
N VAL A 32 -9.78 -0.67 -4.51
CA VAL A 32 -10.74 -0.57 -3.40
C VAL A 32 -11.37 0.82 -3.34
N THR A 33 -10.59 1.88 -3.53
CA THR A 33 -11.11 3.26 -3.47
C THR A 33 -12.01 3.55 -4.67
N ALA A 34 -11.65 3.08 -5.87
CA ALA A 34 -12.49 3.21 -7.06
C ALA A 34 -13.82 2.44 -6.90
N LEU A 35 -13.76 1.20 -6.40
CA LEU A 35 -14.96 0.40 -6.11
C LEU A 35 -15.85 1.04 -5.03
N GLY A 36 -15.25 1.53 -3.95
CA GLY A 36 -15.96 2.24 -2.89
C GLY A 36 -16.66 3.51 -3.40
N TRP A 37 -15.98 4.28 -4.26
CA TRP A 37 -16.58 5.45 -4.93
C TRP A 37 -17.75 5.04 -5.82
N LEU A 38 -17.57 4.00 -6.65
CA LEU A 38 -18.60 3.51 -7.57
C LEU A 38 -19.85 3.08 -6.80
N MET A 39 -19.67 2.34 -5.69
CA MET A 39 -20.76 1.96 -4.79
C MET A 39 -21.43 3.16 -4.11
N MET A 40 -20.70 4.21 -3.73
CA MET A 40 -21.32 5.44 -3.21
C MET A 40 -22.18 6.13 -4.26
N THR A 41 -21.71 6.21 -5.52
CA THR A 41 -22.44 6.85 -6.62
C THR A 41 -23.64 6.05 -7.11
N TRP A 42 -23.64 4.73 -6.98
CA TRP A 42 -24.83 3.89 -7.26
C TRP A 42 -25.73 3.72 -6.04
N GLY A 43 -25.21 3.85 -4.83
CA GLY A 43 -26.01 3.86 -3.61
C GLY A 43 -26.93 5.08 -3.49
N THR A 44 -26.73 6.13 -4.29
CA THR A 44 -27.71 7.23 -4.41
C THR A 44 -28.94 6.85 -5.23
N THR A 45 -28.85 5.84 -6.09
CA THR A 45 -29.91 5.45 -7.03
C THR A 45 -30.60 4.12 -6.70
N LEU A 46 -29.90 3.14 -6.10
CA LEU A 46 -30.45 1.81 -5.87
C LEU A 46 -31.01 1.56 -4.45
N ASP A 47 -30.24 1.83 -3.39
CA ASP A 47 -30.67 1.63 -1.99
C ASP A 47 -29.69 2.29 -0.99
N PRO A 48 -30.16 2.94 0.10
CA PRO A 48 -29.28 3.55 1.11
C PRO A 48 -28.34 2.55 1.81
N ALA A 49 -28.63 1.25 1.82
CA ALA A 49 -27.73 0.24 2.37
C ALA A 49 -26.37 0.17 1.64
N TYR A 50 -26.36 0.39 0.32
CA TYR A 50 -25.12 0.38 -0.48
C TYR A 50 -24.19 1.56 -0.17
N LYS A 51 -24.74 2.70 0.31
CA LYS A 51 -23.91 3.82 0.78
C LYS A 51 -23.06 3.42 1.99
N GLY A 52 -23.64 2.68 2.94
CA GLY A 52 -22.92 2.22 4.14
C GLY A 52 -21.73 1.33 3.80
N ILE A 53 -21.91 0.41 2.85
CA ILE A 53 -20.84 -0.48 2.36
C ILE A 53 -19.77 0.33 1.61
N GLY A 54 -20.18 1.31 0.80
CA GLY A 54 -19.25 2.23 0.13
C GLY A 54 -18.37 3.00 1.10
N TYR A 55 -18.93 3.55 2.18
CA TYR A 55 -18.15 4.22 3.23
C TYR A 55 -17.16 3.28 3.89
N ALA A 56 -17.58 2.06 4.25
CA ALA A 56 -16.70 1.07 4.84
C ALA A 56 -15.50 0.73 3.93
N LEU A 57 -15.74 0.55 2.62
CA LEU A 57 -14.68 0.29 1.63
C LEU A 57 -13.68 1.44 1.53
N VAL A 58 -14.15 2.68 1.50
CA VAL A 58 -13.27 3.86 1.42
C VAL A 58 -12.42 3.99 2.68
N TYR A 59 -13.00 3.79 3.86
CA TYR A 59 -12.23 3.78 5.12
C TYR A 59 -11.18 2.67 5.14
N LEU A 60 -11.50 1.49 4.60
CA LEU A 60 -10.54 0.39 4.45
C LEU A 60 -9.40 0.75 3.48
N GLY A 61 -9.72 1.42 2.37
CA GLY A 61 -8.74 1.99 1.45
C GLY A 61 -7.81 3.02 2.12
N CYS A 62 -8.35 3.92 2.94
CA CYS A 62 -7.55 4.85 3.74
C CYS A 62 -6.63 4.12 4.74
N GLY A 63 -7.13 3.05 5.38
CA GLY A 63 -6.32 2.21 6.28
C GLY A 63 -5.14 1.55 5.55
N LEU A 64 -5.37 1.04 4.33
CA LEU A 64 -4.32 0.45 3.49
C LEU A 64 -3.27 1.48 3.06
N LEU A 65 -3.66 2.74 2.81
CA LEU A 65 -2.72 3.83 2.57
C LEU A 65 -1.86 4.15 3.78
N MET A 66 -2.45 4.21 4.98
CA MET A 66 -1.69 4.39 6.20
C MET A 66 -0.70 3.25 6.41
N LEU A 67 -1.12 2.00 6.18
CA LEU A 67 -0.25 0.84 6.28
C LEU A 67 0.92 0.93 5.28
N ARG A 68 0.65 1.33 4.04
CA ARG A 68 1.68 1.59 3.03
C ARG A 68 2.68 2.65 3.49
N MET A 69 2.19 3.73 4.11
CA MET A 69 3.02 4.80 4.64
C MET A 69 3.90 4.33 5.80
N ILE A 70 3.36 3.51 6.71
CA ILE A 70 4.11 2.92 7.83
C ILE A 70 5.22 2.01 7.30
N PHE A 71 4.91 1.12 6.35
CA PHE A 71 5.94 0.28 5.73
C PHE A 71 6.99 1.14 5.04
N HIS A 72 6.58 2.14 4.27
CA HIS A 72 7.52 3.05 3.61
C HIS A 72 8.43 3.74 4.63
N TYR A 73 7.88 4.28 5.72
CA TYR A 73 8.63 4.96 6.77
C TYR A 73 9.60 4.02 7.51
N TYR A 74 9.13 2.84 7.91
CA TYR A 74 9.95 1.85 8.60
C TYR A 74 11.16 1.44 7.76
N TYR A 75 10.95 1.17 6.48
CA TYR A 75 12.04 0.79 5.59
C TYR A 75 12.92 1.98 5.19
N SER A 76 12.38 3.19 5.00
CA SER A 76 13.22 4.38 4.74
C SER A 76 14.14 4.69 5.92
N TRP A 77 13.67 4.45 7.14
CA TRP A 77 14.46 4.65 8.36
C TRP A 77 15.47 3.51 8.56
N ARG A 78 15.08 2.25 8.29
CA ARG A 78 15.94 1.08 8.52
C ARG A 78 16.99 0.85 7.43
N LEU A 79 16.70 1.20 6.17
CA LEU A 79 17.62 1.06 5.04
C LEU A 79 18.45 2.33 4.76
N GLY A 80 18.33 3.35 5.62
CA GLY A 80 19.21 4.52 5.59
C GLY A 80 19.12 5.30 4.28
N GLY A 81 17.98 5.95 4.05
CA GLY A 81 17.90 7.03 3.06
C GLY A 81 17.89 6.56 1.62
N TRP A 82 16.73 6.67 0.99
CA TRP A 82 16.67 6.94 -0.43
C TRP A 82 17.13 8.40 -0.65
N ASP A 83 18.44 8.63 -0.45
CA ASP A 83 19.15 9.80 -0.94
C ASP A 83 20.26 9.29 -1.87
N ARG A 84 19.87 9.02 -3.12
CA ARG A 84 20.72 9.20 -4.29
C ARG A 84 19.88 9.06 -5.57
N GLY A 85 19.64 10.20 -6.21
CA GLY A 85 19.61 10.30 -7.66
C GLY A 85 18.24 10.49 -8.30
N GLU A 86 17.64 11.66 -8.11
CA GLU A 86 17.37 12.52 -9.28
C GLU A 86 18.58 13.44 -9.48
#